data_AF-A0A0Q7DFC2-F1
#
_entry.id   AF-A0A0Q7DFC2-F1
#
_cell.length_a   1.000
_cell.length_b   1.000
_cell.length_c   1.000
_cell.angle_alpha   90.00
_cell.angle_beta   90.00
_cell.angle_gamma   90.00
#
_symmetry.space_group_name_H-M   'P 1'
#
loop_
_entity.id
_entity.type
_entity.pdbx_description
1 polymer ?
#
loop_
_entity_poly.entity_id
_entity_poly.type
_entity_poly.pdbx_seq_one_letter_code
_entity_poly.pdbx_strand_id
1 'polypeptide(L)'
;MEHVLSRRLAAVLCADVAGYSALIGADESGTVAALKGHQTAVLQLLQRHGGRVVDLAGDGIVAEFSSTVSAVEAAVAMQALMAERNADVPANKRLIFRVGVNQGDVVHDDSHIYGDGINVAARLQQIGEPGGVYVSGKVFEEVRDRMKTGFRDLGERELKNIARPVRVFEVVTGVGRSTRSPEFGPVTPRRPTVAVLPFDNMGGDSEQEYFADGVVEDIITALSRFRDFAVVARNSSFVYKGRAVDVRQVGRELGVRYVLEGSVRRARDRLRITAQLVDAMTGAHLWADKFDGKLDDVFEFQDQITLKVASVAEPTIRWAEIERSRRERPDSVEAYDLYLRALPMHLSQTRDANAEAIALLLKAIELEPNNPTFLVYAGNAMLHRSTMGWPAIGTDDTAHGIELVERALANARDDAVALSLSSMMLIHNLRDYDRGLMLTQRAVEANPNNLTVMIFAGITHLHIGNVDDAIAFSEHAIRLSPSLDGAHWPLTAISHAQMIKENYEEALVWAKRSVSANPSFVCTYWMLVAANAHLGRMDEAKRHLLTLRRLSPGVTIAQVWAAQPQKDASRTKAILDGLRLAGVAEQ
;
A
#
# COMPACT_ATOMS: atom_id res chain seq x y z
N MET A 1 7.55 8.35 51.10
CA MET A 1 8.48 9.31 50.49
C MET A 1 7.77 9.87 49.27
N GLU A 2 7.28 11.10 49.33
CA GLU A 2 6.73 11.77 48.15
C GLU A 2 7.88 12.04 47.17
N HIS A 3 7.80 11.53 45.95
CA HIS A 3 8.71 11.91 44.87
C HIS A 3 8.43 13.39 44.53
N VAL A 4 9.32 14.28 44.96
CA VAL A 4 9.23 15.71 44.63
C VAL A 4 9.65 15.89 43.17
N LEU A 5 8.67 15.95 42.28
CA LEU A 5 8.89 16.27 40.86
C LEU A 5 9.39 17.72 40.73
N SER A 6 10.64 17.91 40.28
CA SER A 6 11.18 19.25 40.05
C SER A 6 10.80 19.75 38.66
N ARG A 7 10.09 20.89 38.60
CA ARG A 7 9.71 21.57 37.35
C ARG A 7 10.66 22.73 37.06
N ARG A 8 11.21 22.79 35.86
CA ARG A 8 12.08 23.90 35.41
C ARG A 8 11.80 24.30 33.96
N LEU A 9 12.03 25.57 33.65
CA LEU A 9 12.00 26.04 32.28
C LEU A 9 13.28 25.61 31.56
N ALA A 10 13.14 24.96 30.40
CA ALA A 10 14.28 24.53 29.58
C ALA A 10 13.98 24.71 28.09
N ALA A 11 15.04 24.81 27.28
CA ALA A 11 14.95 24.67 25.84
C ALA A 11 15.11 23.19 25.47
N VAL A 12 14.21 22.66 24.65
CA VAL A 12 14.20 21.26 24.22
C VAL A 12 14.39 21.22 22.71
N LEU A 13 15.34 20.40 22.28
CA LEU A 13 15.61 20.05 20.89
C LEU A 13 15.13 18.61 20.68
N CYS A 14 14.30 18.41 19.66
CA CYS A 14 13.90 17.09 19.17
C CYS A 14 14.37 16.94 17.72
N ALA A 15 14.97 15.81 17.39
CA ALA A 15 15.39 15.49 16.03
C ALA A 15 15.04 14.05 15.65
N ASP A 16 14.74 13.82 14.38
CA ASP A 16 14.56 12.48 13.81
C ASP A 16 15.10 12.43 12.36
N VAL A 17 15.16 11.25 11.77
CA VAL A 17 15.56 11.08 10.37
C VAL A 17 14.32 11.02 9.48
N ALA A 18 14.25 11.92 8.49
CA ALA A 18 13.17 11.92 7.52
C ALA A 18 13.18 10.63 6.67
N GLY A 19 12.07 9.90 6.66
CA GLY A 19 11.93 8.67 5.88
C GLY A 19 12.72 7.48 6.42
N TYR A 20 13.09 7.48 7.71
CA TYR A 20 13.88 6.42 8.34
C TYR A 20 13.35 5.00 8.08
N SER A 21 12.04 4.77 8.17
CA SER A 21 11.42 3.46 7.91
C SER A 21 11.65 2.96 6.49
N ALA A 22 11.66 3.86 5.49
CA ALA A 22 11.95 3.49 4.11
C ALA A 22 13.42 3.13 3.89
N LEU A 23 14.34 3.80 4.60
CA LEU A 23 15.77 3.50 4.57
C LEU A 23 16.09 2.16 5.22
N ILE A 24 15.48 1.87 6.37
CA ILE A 24 15.56 0.56 7.04
C ILE A 24 15.02 -0.55 6.14
N GLY A 25 13.88 -0.34 5.47
CA GLY A 25 13.31 -1.32 4.55
C GLY A 25 14.17 -1.61 3.32
N ALA A 26 15.06 -0.68 2.93
CA ALA A 26 15.95 -0.86 1.78
C ALA A 26 17.30 -1.51 2.14
N ASP A 27 17.86 -1.19 3.31
CA ASP A 27 19.17 -1.68 3.77
C ASP A 27 19.25 -1.55 5.30
N GLU A 28 18.69 -2.51 6.03
CA GLU A 28 18.59 -2.47 7.49
C GLU A 28 19.96 -2.35 8.15
N SER A 29 20.89 -3.25 7.82
CA SER A 29 22.22 -3.29 8.43
C SER A 29 23.03 -2.04 8.11
N GLY A 30 23.02 -1.57 6.86
CA GLY A 30 23.70 -0.35 6.44
C GLY A 30 23.13 0.90 7.09
N THR A 31 21.79 0.99 7.18
CA THR A 31 21.09 2.14 7.76
C THR A 31 21.31 2.24 9.27
N VAL A 32 21.27 1.12 10.00
CA VAL A 32 21.56 1.10 11.44
C VAL A 32 23.02 1.47 11.73
N ALA A 33 23.97 0.96 10.93
CA ALA A 33 25.38 1.32 11.07
C ALA A 33 25.63 2.81 10.80
N ALA A 34 25.04 3.35 9.73
CA ALA A 34 25.10 4.77 9.42
C ALA A 34 24.49 5.60 10.55
N LEU A 35 23.30 5.25 11.02
CA LEU A 35 22.60 5.97 12.09
C LEU A 35 23.44 6.04 13.37
N LYS A 36 24.01 4.91 13.82
CA LYS A 36 24.90 4.89 15.00
C LYS A 36 26.10 5.82 14.85
N GLY A 37 26.69 5.86 13.64
CA GLY A 37 27.77 6.78 13.30
C GLY A 37 27.34 8.24 13.37
N HIS A 38 26.17 8.58 12.83
CA HIS A 38 25.60 9.94 12.90
C HIS A 38 25.23 10.33 14.33
N GLN A 39 24.55 9.47 15.08
CA GLN A 39 24.19 9.69 16.48
C GLN A 39 25.44 9.98 17.32
N THR A 40 26.51 9.18 17.19
CA THR A 40 27.76 9.41 17.93
C THR A 40 28.32 10.82 17.68
N ALA A 41 28.32 11.28 16.43
CA ALA A 41 28.81 12.62 16.08
C ALA A 41 27.88 13.74 16.58
N VAL A 42 26.56 13.54 16.50
CA VAL A 42 25.55 14.48 16.98
C VAL A 42 25.59 14.60 18.50
N LEU A 43 25.76 13.51 19.24
CA LEU A 43 25.88 13.52 20.70
C LEU A 43 27.04 14.40 21.17
N GLN A 44 28.21 14.26 20.54
CA GLN A 44 29.38 15.09 20.86
C GLN A 44 29.12 16.56 20.53
N LEU A 45 28.43 16.83 19.41
CA LEU A 45 28.07 18.19 19.02
C LEU A 45 27.10 18.83 20.04
N LEU A 46 26.03 18.13 20.41
CA LEU A 46 25.04 18.63 21.37
C LEU A 46 25.69 18.94 22.72
N GLN A 47 26.59 18.07 23.20
CA GLN A 47 27.35 18.31 24.44
C GLN A 47 28.27 19.53 24.34
N ARG A 48 28.96 19.76 23.20
CA ARG A 48 29.81 20.95 23.00
C ARG A 48 29.03 22.26 23.06
N HIS A 49 27.77 22.24 22.67
CA HIS A 49 26.85 23.38 22.78
C HIS A 49 26.12 23.43 24.15
N GLY A 50 26.56 22.64 25.14
CA GLY A 50 25.98 22.65 26.49
C GLY A 50 24.63 21.92 26.62
N GLY A 51 24.28 21.07 25.64
CA GLY A 51 23.09 20.25 25.67
C GLY A 51 23.30 18.95 26.45
N ARG A 52 22.30 18.56 27.24
CA ARG A 52 22.22 17.23 27.85
C ARG A 52 21.24 16.38 27.05
N VAL A 53 21.69 15.26 26.52
CA VAL A 53 20.83 14.31 25.80
C VAL A 53 20.07 13.49 26.81
N VAL A 54 18.74 13.45 26.67
CA VAL A 54 17.84 12.81 27.61
C VAL A 54 17.23 11.54 27.03
N ASP A 55 17.06 11.46 25.70
CA ASP A 55 16.55 10.28 25.04
C ASP A 55 17.21 10.06 23.66
N LEU A 56 17.41 8.78 23.34
CA LEU A 56 17.96 8.24 22.10
C LEU A 56 17.16 6.98 21.71
N ALA A 57 15.90 7.17 21.34
CA ALA A 57 15.03 6.09 20.93
C ALA A 57 14.97 6.00 19.40
N GLY A 58 15.48 4.90 18.83
CA GLY A 58 15.50 4.68 17.39
C GLY A 58 16.37 5.70 16.67
N ASP A 59 15.80 6.43 15.71
CA ASP A 59 16.41 7.57 15.02
C ASP A 59 16.17 8.92 15.71
N GLY A 60 15.34 8.91 16.77
CA GLY A 60 15.00 10.07 17.57
C GLY A 60 16.13 10.51 18.50
N ILE A 61 16.30 11.82 18.63
CA ILE A 61 17.22 12.46 19.59
C ILE A 61 16.46 13.54 20.33
N VAL A 62 16.46 13.47 21.67
CA VAL A 62 15.92 14.53 22.53
C VAL A 62 17.03 15.07 23.42
N ALA A 63 17.26 16.37 23.33
CA ALA A 63 18.25 17.07 24.13
C ALA A 63 17.65 18.31 24.80
N GLU A 64 18.08 18.57 26.02
CA GLU A 64 17.71 19.76 26.77
C GLU A 64 18.89 20.71 26.89
N PHE A 65 18.60 22.00 26.96
CA PHE A 65 19.55 23.08 27.09
C PHE A 65 19.06 24.08 28.13
N SER A 66 19.99 24.63 28.90
CA SER A 66 19.74 25.76 29.79
C SER A 66 19.58 27.09 29.04
N SER A 67 19.99 27.14 27.76
CA SER A 67 19.96 28.32 26.90
C SER A 67 19.25 28.01 25.58
N THR A 68 18.23 28.82 25.26
CA THR A 68 17.51 28.75 23.99
C THR A 68 18.41 29.06 22.78
N VAL A 69 19.35 30.01 22.93
CA VAL A 69 20.32 30.35 21.88
C VAL A 69 21.20 29.13 21.58
N SER A 70 21.73 28.48 22.62
CA SER A 70 22.60 27.31 22.47
C SER A 70 21.88 26.13 21.82
N ALA A 71 20.59 25.94 22.12
CA ALA A 71 19.77 24.91 21.48
C ALA A 71 19.63 25.15 19.96
N VAL A 72 19.38 26.40 19.54
CA VAL A 72 19.24 26.75 18.12
C VAL A 72 20.59 26.69 17.40
N GLU A 73 21.67 27.15 18.02
CA GLU A 73 23.03 27.00 17.48
C GLU A 73 23.41 25.53 17.27
N ALA A 74 23.10 24.67 18.25
CA ALA A 74 23.34 23.24 18.15
C ALA A 74 22.53 22.61 17.01
N ALA A 75 21.26 23.01 16.84
CA ALA A 75 20.42 22.54 15.75
C ALA A 75 20.96 22.94 14.37
N VAL A 76 21.43 24.18 14.22
CA VAL A 76 22.05 24.67 12.98
C VAL A 76 23.36 23.94 12.69
N ALA A 77 24.20 23.77 13.71
CA ALA A 77 25.45 23.03 13.59
C ALA A 77 25.21 21.55 13.26
N MET A 78 24.13 20.97 13.79
CA MET A 78 23.72 19.59 13.49
C MET A 78 23.40 19.44 12.00
N GLN A 79 22.63 20.36 11.42
CA GLN A 79 22.33 20.32 9.99
C GLN A 79 23.57 20.51 9.12
N ALA A 80 24.50 21.39 9.51
CA ALA A 80 25.77 21.55 8.81
C ALA A 80 26.62 20.27 8.83
N LEU A 81 26.73 19.63 10.00
CA LEU A 81 27.43 18.34 10.16
C LEU A 81 26.76 17.23 9.33
N MET A 82 25.43 17.19 9.27
CA MET A 82 24.71 16.21 8.45
C MET A 82 24.92 16.44 6.95
N ALA A 83 24.99 17.69 6.50
CA ALA A 83 25.28 18.01 5.11
C ALA A 83 26.70 17.56 4.71
N GLU A 84 27.70 17.79 5.57
CA GLU A 84 29.08 17.33 5.36
C GLU A 84 29.14 15.80 5.26
N ARG A 85 28.53 15.10 6.21
CA ARG A 85 28.56 13.62 6.25
C ARG A 85 27.77 12.97 5.12
N ASN A 86 26.80 13.66 4.53
CA ASN A 86 26.00 13.17 3.40
C ASN A 86 26.56 13.58 2.02
N ALA A 87 27.65 14.37 1.96
CA ALA A 87 28.19 14.92 0.71
C ALA A 87 28.52 13.81 -0.31
N ASP A 88 29.21 12.76 0.13
CA ASP A 88 29.66 11.64 -0.70
C ASP A 88 28.74 10.41 -0.64
N VAL A 89 27.57 10.54 0.00
CA VAL A 89 26.60 9.45 0.15
C VAL A 89 25.55 9.54 -0.97
N PRO A 90 25.21 8.42 -1.66
CA PRO A 90 24.14 8.39 -2.66
C PRO A 90 22.80 8.90 -2.08
N ALA A 91 22.02 9.63 -2.88
CA ALA A 91 20.82 10.33 -2.40
C ALA A 91 19.78 9.41 -1.71
N ASN A 92 19.67 8.16 -2.15
CA ASN A 92 18.77 7.15 -1.58
C ASN A 92 19.29 6.50 -0.29
N LYS A 93 20.51 6.83 0.16
CA LYS A 93 21.13 6.34 1.41
C LYS A 93 21.44 7.45 2.42
N ARG A 94 21.12 8.71 2.10
CA ARG A 94 21.40 9.87 2.97
C ARG A 94 20.48 9.87 4.19
N LEU A 95 21.05 10.06 5.38
CA LEU A 95 20.28 10.29 6.60
C LEU A 95 20.07 11.79 6.79
N ILE A 96 18.87 12.28 6.48
CA ILE A 96 18.56 13.70 6.55
C ILE A 96 17.70 13.96 7.80
N PHE A 97 18.26 14.69 8.76
CA PHE A 97 17.56 14.98 10.01
C PHE A 97 16.57 16.14 9.88
N ARG A 98 15.49 16.09 10.65
CA ARG A 98 14.60 17.23 10.91
C ARG A 98 14.76 17.64 12.36
N VAL A 99 14.75 18.94 12.65
CA VAL A 99 14.97 19.44 14.01
C VAL A 99 13.88 20.42 14.42
N GLY A 100 13.36 20.25 15.63
CA GLY A 100 12.38 21.12 16.26
C GLY A 100 12.89 21.63 17.61
N VAL A 101 12.77 22.93 17.88
CA VAL A 101 13.22 23.56 19.13
C VAL A 101 12.07 24.35 19.78
N ASN A 102 11.83 24.07 21.06
CA ASN A 102 10.84 24.80 21.85
C ASN A 102 11.40 25.14 23.23
N GLN A 103 10.85 26.18 23.86
CA GLN A 103 11.12 26.53 25.25
C GLN A 103 9.84 26.34 26.07
N GLY A 104 9.92 25.58 27.15
CA GLY A 104 8.78 25.29 28.00
C GLY A 104 9.15 24.60 29.30
N ASP A 105 8.15 24.41 30.16
CA ASP A 105 8.35 23.71 31.42
C ASP A 105 8.61 22.23 31.16
N VAL A 106 9.63 21.73 31.84
CA VAL A 106 10.05 20.34 31.82
C VAL A 106 10.09 19.83 33.26
N VAL A 107 9.51 18.65 33.47
CA VAL A 107 9.49 17.91 34.72
C VAL A 107 10.53 16.80 34.65
N HIS A 108 11.36 16.72 35.68
CA HIS A 108 12.39 15.69 35.80
C HIS A 108 11.91 14.54 36.68
N ASP A 109 12.12 13.32 36.17
CA ASP A 109 12.15 12.08 36.94
C ASP A 109 13.52 11.43 36.67
N ASP A 110 14.08 10.65 37.60
CA ASP A 110 15.50 10.29 37.80
C ASP A 110 16.36 9.93 36.55
N SER A 111 15.75 9.70 35.37
CA SER A 111 16.41 9.52 34.07
C SER A 111 15.69 10.13 32.84
N HIS A 112 14.48 10.67 32.98
CA HIS A 112 13.65 11.11 31.85
C HIS A 112 13.11 12.54 32.06
N ILE A 113 12.71 13.17 30.96
CA ILE A 113 12.04 14.47 30.98
C ILE A 113 10.61 14.36 30.45
N TYR A 114 9.67 15.03 31.10
CA TYR A 114 8.26 15.08 30.72
C TYR A 114 7.75 16.52 30.66
N GLY A 115 6.79 16.80 29.78
CA GLY A 115 6.09 18.08 29.78
C GLY A 115 5.75 18.64 28.40
N ASP A 116 4.85 19.62 28.40
CA ASP A 116 4.38 20.30 27.19
C ASP A 116 5.52 20.90 26.36
N GLY A 117 6.62 21.29 27.01
CA GLY A 117 7.81 21.82 26.36
C GLY A 117 8.40 20.86 25.31
N ILE A 118 8.45 19.57 25.64
CA ILE A 118 8.99 18.50 24.78
C ILE A 118 7.99 18.18 23.67
N ASN A 119 6.70 18.10 24.01
CA ASN A 119 5.65 17.81 23.05
C ASN A 119 5.64 18.83 21.91
N VAL A 120 5.74 20.13 22.22
CA VAL A 120 5.82 21.18 21.18
C VAL A 120 7.09 21.02 20.34
N ALA A 121 8.27 20.78 20.95
CA ALA A 121 9.52 20.57 20.19
C ALA A 121 9.41 19.39 19.20
N ALA A 122 8.87 18.26 19.65
CA ALA A 122 8.63 17.08 18.82
C ALA A 122 7.65 17.37 17.68
N ARG A 123 6.58 18.16 17.93
CA ARG A 123 5.63 18.53 16.86
C ARG A 123 6.23 19.51 15.86
N LEU A 124 7.08 20.44 16.29
CA LEU A 124 7.82 21.32 15.39
C LEU A 124 8.78 20.52 14.49
N GLN A 125 9.45 19.51 15.04
CA GLN A 125 10.29 18.60 14.28
C GLN A 125 9.48 17.83 13.22
N GLN A 126 8.29 17.34 13.57
CA GLN A 126 7.46 16.52 12.67
C GLN A 126 6.93 17.27 11.46
N ILE A 127 6.62 18.56 11.61
CA ILE A 127 6.18 19.43 10.50
C ILE A 127 7.36 19.95 9.67
N GLY A 128 8.59 19.66 10.09
CA GLY A 128 9.78 20.15 9.42
C GLY A 128 10.05 19.43 8.10
N GLU A 129 10.48 20.18 7.10
CA GLU A 129 11.06 19.61 5.88
C GLU A 129 12.41 18.93 6.18
N PRO A 130 12.81 17.88 5.42
CA PRO A 130 14.11 17.24 5.57
C PRO A 130 15.26 18.26 5.51
N GLY A 131 16.11 18.27 6.54
CA GLY A 131 17.24 19.19 6.66
C GLY A 131 16.89 20.54 7.31
N GLY A 132 15.63 20.74 7.68
CA GLY A 132 15.18 21.99 8.29
C GLY A 132 15.34 22.03 9.81
N VAL A 133 15.38 23.26 10.33
CA VAL A 133 15.32 23.58 11.77
C VAL A 133 14.12 24.48 12.01
N TYR A 134 13.21 24.04 12.86
CA TYR A 134 11.94 24.71 13.15
C TYR A 134 11.89 25.10 14.62
N VAL A 135 11.45 26.32 14.90
CA VAL A 135 11.41 26.88 16.25
C VAL A 135 10.04 27.46 16.58
N SER A 136 9.63 27.36 17.84
CA SER A 136 8.41 28.02 18.31
C SER A 136 8.58 29.55 18.32
N GLY A 137 7.46 30.27 18.34
CA GLY A 137 7.47 31.73 18.49
C GLY A 137 8.17 32.20 19.77
N LYS A 138 8.06 31.44 20.87
CA LYS A 138 8.79 31.74 22.12
C LYS A 138 10.30 31.70 21.91
N VAL A 139 10.77 30.66 21.21
CA VAL A 139 12.19 30.51 20.87
C VAL A 139 12.63 31.64 19.94
N PHE A 140 11.85 31.95 18.91
CA PHE A 140 12.15 33.03 17.97
C PHE A 140 12.32 34.38 18.68
N GLU A 141 11.40 34.76 19.56
CA GLU A 141 11.48 36.02 20.32
C GLU A 141 12.77 36.11 21.16
N GLU A 142 13.26 34.99 21.70
CA GLU A 142 14.48 34.94 22.51
C GLU A 142 15.77 35.02 21.67
N VAL A 143 15.75 34.53 20.42
CA VAL A 143 16.97 34.37 19.59
C VAL A 143 17.11 35.38 18.44
N ARG A 144 16.03 36.03 17.99
CA ARG A 144 16.02 36.86 16.77
C ARG A 144 17.09 37.96 16.73
N ASP A 145 17.41 38.54 17.90
CA ASP A 145 18.36 39.65 18.03
C ASP A 145 19.75 39.18 18.49
N ARG A 146 19.91 37.88 18.78
CA ARG A 146 21.13 37.28 19.37
C ARG A 146 21.87 36.36 18.41
N MET A 147 21.26 36.00 17.28
CA MET A 147 21.85 35.13 16.27
C MET A 147 22.00 35.83 14.91
N LYS A 148 23.04 35.47 14.15
CA LYS A 148 23.27 35.97 12.78
C LYS A 148 22.47 35.20 11.71
N THR A 149 21.70 34.19 12.10
CA THR A 149 20.90 33.35 11.22
C THR A 149 19.57 34.01 10.88
N GLY A 150 19.12 33.89 9.63
CA GLY A 150 17.80 34.38 9.22
C GLY A 150 16.67 33.46 9.72
N PHE A 151 15.45 34.00 9.82
CA PHE A 151 14.26 33.24 10.18
C PHE A 151 13.15 33.52 9.16
N ARG A 152 12.45 32.46 8.74
CA ARG A 152 11.24 32.56 7.91
C ARG A 152 10.02 32.27 8.77
N ASP A 153 9.14 33.26 8.90
CA ASP A 153 7.86 33.11 9.58
C ASP A 153 6.93 32.22 8.75
N LEU A 154 6.39 31.18 9.36
CA LEU A 154 5.43 30.25 8.76
C LEU A 154 4.01 30.48 9.28
N GLY A 155 3.81 31.47 10.16
CA GLY A 155 2.53 31.82 10.77
C GLY A 155 2.16 30.90 11.93
N GLU A 156 0.92 31.03 12.39
CA GLU A 156 0.36 30.12 13.40
C GLU A 156 0.06 28.75 12.79
N ARG A 157 0.39 27.71 13.55
CA ARG A 157 0.14 26.31 13.21
C ARG A 157 -0.56 25.63 14.38
N GLU A 158 -1.65 24.94 14.07
CA GLU A 158 -2.26 24.00 15.00
C GLU A 158 -1.37 22.76 15.07
N LEU A 159 -0.74 22.54 16.23
CA LEU A 159 0.08 21.36 16.48
C LEU A 159 -0.78 20.31 17.18
N LYS A 160 -0.69 19.06 16.71
CA LYS A 160 -1.44 17.92 17.27
C LYS A 160 -1.27 17.87 18.80
N ASN A 161 -2.40 17.81 19.52
CA ASN A 161 -2.49 17.75 20.98
C ASN A 161 -1.89 18.95 21.73
N ILE A 162 -1.75 20.11 21.08
CA ILE A 162 -1.39 21.39 21.72
C ILE A 162 -2.63 22.29 21.69
N ALA A 163 -3.11 22.66 22.88
CA ALA A 163 -4.41 23.35 23.03
C ALA A 163 -4.49 24.74 22.38
N ARG A 164 -3.36 25.35 22.00
CA ARG A 164 -3.29 26.66 21.37
C ARG A 164 -2.40 26.62 20.12
N PRO A 165 -2.76 27.32 19.04
CA PRO A 165 -1.88 27.49 17.89
C PRO A 165 -0.51 28.00 18.33
N VAL A 166 0.54 27.44 17.74
CA VAL A 166 1.93 27.84 17.99
C VAL A 166 2.41 28.55 16.73
N ARG A 167 2.91 29.78 16.87
CA ARG A 167 3.60 30.46 15.76
C ARG A 167 4.91 29.75 15.48
N VAL A 168 5.20 29.45 14.23
CA VAL A 168 6.35 28.65 13.82
C VAL A 168 7.29 29.45 12.94
N PHE A 169 8.58 29.34 13.20
CA PHE A 169 9.62 29.91 12.37
C PHE A 169 10.58 28.82 11.92
N GLU A 170 11.00 28.87 10.66
CA GLU A 170 12.10 28.04 10.16
C GLU A 170 13.39 28.87 10.21
N VAL A 171 14.49 28.26 10.68
CA VAL A 171 15.81 28.88 10.63
C VAL A 171 16.37 28.72 9.22
N VAL A 172 16.73 29.85 8.59
CA VAL A 172 17.33 29.87 7.25
C VAL A 172 18.81 29.52 7.38
N THR A 173 19.11 28.23 7.25
CA THR A 173 20.48 27.72 7.15
C THR A 173 20.96 27.87 5.71
N GLY A 174 22.07 28.58 5.48
CA GLY A 174 22.64 28.84 4.14
C GLY A 174 23.18 27.60 3.38
N VAL A 175 22.77 26.40 3.75
CA VAL A 175 23.20 25.13 3.17
C VAL A 175 22.11 24.63 2.22
N GLY A 176 22.31 24.86 0.92
CA GLY A 176 21.70 24.11 -0.18
C GLY A 176 20.18 23.94 -0.19
N ARG A 177 19.42 25.02 -0.37
CA ARG A 177 18.01 24.91 -0.79
C ARG A 177 17.96 24.46 -2.26
N SER A 178 17.46 23.24 -2.50
CA SER A 178 16.72 22.95 -3.72
C SER A 178 15.45 23.81 -3.70
N THR A 179 15.46 24.88 -4.47
CA THR A 179 14.32 25.77 -4.67
C THR A 179 13.22 25.05 -5.42
N ARG A 180 12.31 24.42 -4.69
CA ARG A 180 10.92 24.24 -5.13
C ARG A 180 10.02 24.54 -3.95
N SER A 181 9.50 25.76 -3.94
CA SER A 181 8.31 26.09 -3.16
C SER A 181 7.18 25.15 -3.61
N PRO A 182 6.52 24.40 -2.71
CA PRO A 182 5.14 24.07 -2.97
C PRO A 182 4.35 25.35 -2.68
N GLU A 183 3.83 25.98 -3.72
CA GLU A 183 2.60 26.73 -3.58
C GLU A 183 1.61 25.81 -2.83
N PHE A 184 0.96 26.33 -1.78
CA PHE A 184 -0.27 25.72 -1.28
C PHE A 184 -1.34 25.90 -2.37
N GLY A 185 -1.23 25.09 -3.42
CA GLY A 185 -2.28 24.81 -4.39
C GLY A 185 -3.35 23.90 -3.78
N PRO A 186 -4.49 23.71 -4.47
CA PRO A 186 -5.68 23.10 -3.92
C PRO A 186 -5.38 21.70 -3.36
N VAL A 187 -6.08 21.38 -2.25
CA VAL A 187 -6.04 20.13 -1.51
C VAL A 187 -5.86 18.94 -2.46
N THR A 188 -4.65 18.36 -2.46
CA THR A 188 -4.44 17.05 -3.04
C THR A 188 -5.33 16.05 -2.31
N PRO A 189 -6.01 15.11 -3.01
CA PRO A 189 -6.80 14.10 -2.35
C PRO A 189 -5.89 13.32 -1.40
N ARG A 190 -6.14 13.46 -0.10
CA ARG A 190 -5.46 12.62 0.90
C ARG A 190 -5.92 11.20 0.64
N ARG A 191 -4.99 10.36 0.16
CA ARG A 191 -5.16 8.89 0.15
C ARG A 191 -5.74 8.45 1.49
N PRO A 192 -6.64 7.47 1.52
CA PRO A 192 -7.19 6.96 2.76
C PRO A 192 -6.06 6.59 3.74
N THR A 193 -6.26 6.87 5.03
CA THR A 193 -5.27 6.65 6.08
C THR A 193 -5.76 5.59 7.06
N VAL A 194 -4.88 4.66 7.43
CA VAL A 194 -5.18 3.50 8.28
C VAL A 194 -4.30 3.51 9.52
N ALA A 195 -4.86 3.27 10.70
CA ALA A 195 -4.09 2.89 11.88
C ALA A 195 -4.42 1.46 12.29
N VAL A 196 -3.42 0.73 12.78
CA VAL A 196 -3.62 -0.56 13.45
C VAL A 196 -3.40 -0.36 14.94
N LEU A 197 -4.43 -0.59 15.74
CA LEU A 197 -4.33 -0.49 17.20
C LEU A 197 -3.70 -1.75 17.80
N PRO A 198 -3.05 -1.63 18.97
CA PRO A 198 -2.63 -2.79 19.75
C PRO A 198 -3.83 -3.71 19.99
N PHE A 199 -3.64 -5.01 19.79
CA PHE A 199 -4.71 -5.97 20.06
C PHE A 199 -4.83 -6.20 21.56
N ASP A 200 -6.06 -6.20 22.06
CA ASP A 200 -6.34 -6.41 23.48
C ASP A 200 -5.98 -7.84 23.90
N ASN A 201 -5.13 -7.97 24.92
CA ASN A 201 -4.81 -9.26 25.53
C ASN A 201 -5.86 -9.61 26.60
N MET A 202 -6.84 -10.43 26.24
CA MET A 202 -7.90 -10.88 27.17
C MET A 202 -7.46 -12.04 28.08
N GLY A 203 -6.22 -12.51 27.97
CA GLY A 203 -5.68 -13.65 28.73
C GLY A 203 -4.85 -13.28 29.97
N GLY A 204 -4.46 -12.01 30.13
CA GLY A 204 -3.73 -11.50 31.31
C GLY A 204 -2.28 -12.01 31.48
N ASP A 205 -1.76 -12.76 30.50
CA ASP A 205 -0.43 -13.37 30.49
C ASP A 205 0.52 -12.53 29.64
N SER A 206 1.66 -12.15 30.20
CA SER A 206 2.66 -11.32 29.54
C SER A 206 3.28 -11.97 28.29
N GLU A 207 3.33 -13.31 28.21
CA GLU A 207 3.79 -13.99 26.98
C GLU A 207 2.81 -13.79 25.81
N GLN A 208 1.51 -13.67 26.10
CA GLN A 208 0.48 -13.42 25.08
C GLN A 208 0.51 -11.99 24.56
N GLU A 209 1.08 -11.07 25.34
CA GLU A 209 1.19 -9.67 24.98
C GLU A 209 2.28 -9.42 23.93
N TYR A 210 3.41 -10.14 24.03
CA TYR A 210 4.43 -10.15 22.97
C TYR A 210 3.89 -10.71 21.66
N PHE A 211 3.08 -11.76 21.73
CA PHE A 211 2.44 -12.34 20.55
C PHE A 211 1.44 -11.36 19.90
N ALA A 212 0.57 -10.74 20.69
CA ALA A 212 -0.38 -9.74 20.18
C ALA A 212 0.33 -8.56 19.52
N ASP A 213 1.41 -8.07 20.12
CA ASP A 213 2.23 -7.00 19.55
C ASP A 213 2.92 -7.41 18.24
N GLY A 214 3.43 -8.65 18.17
CA GLY A 214 4.06 -9.20 16.98
C GLY A 214 3.09 -9.34 15.80
N VAL A 215 1.88 -9.85 16.06
CA VAL A 215 0.80 -9.93 15.06
C VAL A 215 0.46 -8.53 14.52
N VAL A 216 0.35 -7.53 15.40
CA VAL A 216 0.07 -6.15 14.98
C VAL A 216 1.21 -5.56 14.13
N GLU A 217 2.47 -5.79 14.49
CA GLU A 217 3.62 -5.34 13.70
C GLU A 217 3.67 -5.97 12.30
N ASP A 218 3.42 -7.28 12.21
CA ASP A 218 3.39 -7.97 10.93
C ASP A 218 2.24 -7.47 10.04
N ILE A 219 1.08 -7.21 10.64
CA ILE A 219 -0.05 -6.60 9.94
C ILE A 219 0.31 -5.19 9.45
N ILE A 220 0.92 -4.34 10.28
CA ILE A 220 1.37 -3.00 9.87
C ILE A 220 2.36 -3.12 8.71
N THR A 221 3.31 -4.05 8.79
CA THR A 221 4.31 -4.29 7.75
C THR A 221 3.67 -4.75 6.44
N ALA A 222 2.74 -5.70 6.51
CA ALA A 222 2.01 -6.20 5.34
C ALA A 222 1.13 -5.10 4.72
N LEU A 223 0.41 -4.34 5.53
CA LEU A 223 -0.45 -3.23 5.07
C LEU A 223 0.38 -2.09 4.47
N SER A 224 1.61 -1.85 4.95
CA SER A 224 2.49 -0.80 4.43
C SER A 224 3.00 -1.06 3.01
N ARG A 225 2.87 -2.30 2.51
CA ARG A 225 3.20 -2.65 1.11
C ARG A 225 2.13 -2.21 0.12
N PHE A 226 0.94 -1.80 0.59
CA PHE A 226 -0.11 -1.25 -0.26
C PHE A 226 0.07 0.25 -0.43
N ARG A 227 -0.16 0.77 -1.66
CA ARG A 227 0.00 2.19 -1.99
C ARG A 227 -1.31 2.97 -2.07
N ASP A 228 -2.44 2.26 -2.10
CA ASP A 228 -3.79 2.83 -2.21
C ASP A 228 -4.20 3.58 -0.93
N PHE A 229 -3.59 3.25 0.22
CA PHE A 229 -3.76 3.94 1.49
C PHE A 229 -2.41 4.16 2.18
N ALA A 230 -2.37 5.07 3.16
CA ALA A 230 -1.21 5.30 4.01
C ALA A 230 -1.44 4.65 5.39
N VAL A 231 -0.46 3.88 5.87
CA VAL A 231 -0.48 3.29 7.21
C VAL A 231 0.26 4.20 8.17
N VAL A 232 -0.35 4.48 9.32
CA VAL A 232 0.29 5.25 10.38
C VAL A 232 1.32 4.38 11.10
N ALA A 233 2.48 4.97 11.40
CA ALA A 233 3.55 4.28 12.11
C ALA A 233 3.07 3.71 13.44
N ARG A 234 3.54 2.49 13.75
CA ARG A 234 3.20 1.69 14.92
C ARG A 234 3.24 2.46 16.23
N ASN A 235 4.30 3.23 16.47
CA ASN A 235 4.43 4.02 17.70
C ASN A 235 3.31 5.05 17.93
N SER A 236 2.64 5.52 16.86
CA SER A 236 1.56 6.49 16.99
C SER A 236 0.26 5.85 17.45
N SER A 237 0.03 4.56 17.16
CA SER A 237 -1.16 3.82 17.60
C SER A 237 -0.93 3.08 18.92
N PHE A 238 0.31 2.72 19.25
CA PHE A 238 0.65 2.01 20.49
C PHE A 238 0.48 2.85 21.77
N VAL A 239 0.32 4.17 21.64
CA VAL A 239 -0.05 5.05 22.78
C VAL A 239 -1.42 4.71 23.40
N TYR A 240 -2.27 4.00 22.66
CA TYR A 240 -3.58 3.56 23.11
C TYR A 240 -3.56 2.17 23.78
N LYS A 241 -2.39 1.53 23.90
CA LYS A 241 -2.26 0.21 24.51
C LYS A 241 -2.79 0.21 25.95
N GLY A 242 -3.63 -0.78 26.28
CA GLY A 242 -4.25 -0.93 27.60
C GLY A 242 -5.29 0.15 27.94
N ARG A 243 -5.74 0.94 26.96
CA ARG A 243 -6.78 1.96 27.13
C ARG A 243 -8.02 1.58 26.35
N ALA A 244 -9.17 1.61 27.01
CA ALA A 244 -10.45 1.57 26.32
C ALA A 244 -10.72 2.94 25.69
N VAL A 245 -10.63 3.04 24.35
CA VAL A 245 -10.79 4.31 23.61
C VAL A 245 -11.79 4.12 22.47
N ASP A 246 -12.67 5.10 22.27
CA ASP A 246 -13.60 5.10 21.13
C ASP A 246 -12.79 5.25 19.82
N VAL A 247 -13.03 4.37 18.86
CA VAL A 247 -12.36 4.38 17.55
C VAL A 247 -12.50 5.74 16.84
N ARG A 248 -13.61 6.45 17.06
CA ARG A 248 -13.82 7.80 16.50
C ARG A 248 -12.90 8.84 17.11
N GLN A 249 -12.57 8.69 18.39
CA GLN A 249 -11.57 9.52 19.03
C GLN A 249 -10.18 9.22 18.46
N VAL A 250 -9.83 7.93 18.32
CA VAL A 250 -8.58 7.51 17.68
C VAL A 250 -8.45 8.07 16.26
N GLY A 251 -9.53 8.01 15.46
CA GLY A 251 -9.61 8.59 14.13
C GLY A 251 -9.26 10.08 14.10
N ARG A 252 -9.87 10.88 14.98
CA ARG A 252 -9.60 12.32 15.09
C ARG A 252 -8.19 12.62 15.57
N GLU A 253 -7.71 11.92 16.59
CA GLU A 253 -6.40 12.16 17.19
C GLU A 253 -5.25 11.73 16.26
N LEU A 254 -5.41 10.62 15.53
CA LEU A 254 -4.42 10.15 14.56
C LEU A 254 -4.57 10.77 13.17
N GLY A 255 -5.70 11.42 12.88
CA GLY A 255 -6.01 11.89 11.53
C GLY A 255 -6.22 10.73 10.55
N VAL A 256 -6.75 9.61 11.04
CA VAL A 256 -6.98 8.40 10.24
C VAL A 256 -8.44 8.22 9.89
N ARG A 257 -8.70 7.72 8.68
CA ARG A 257 -10.06 7.39 8.24
C ARG A 257 -10.48 6.00 8.68
N TYR A 258 -9.55 5.05 8.67
CA TYR A 258 -9.83 3.66 8.98
C TYR A 258 -8.97 3.19 10.15
N VAL A 259 -9.54 2.34 10.99
CA VAL A 259 -8.84 1.73 12.12
C VAL A 259 -9.05 0.22 12.08
N LEU A 260 -7.95 -0.51 12.16
CA LEU A 260 -7.95 -1.94 12.41
C LEU A 260 -7.70 -2.16 13.90
N GLU A 261 -8.59 -2.87 14.56
CA GLU A 261 -8.46 -3.24 15.98
C GLU A 261 -8.79 -4.72 16.18
N GLY A 262 -8.44 -5.25 17.34
CA GLY A 262 -8.59 -6.66 17.59
C GLY A 262 -8.29 -7.08 19.02
N SER A 263 -8.41 -8.37 19.26
CA SER A 263 -8.11 -8.97 20.56
C SER A 263 -7.52 -10.36 20.39
N VAL A 264 -6.68 -10.75 21.34
CA VAL A 264 -6.11 -12.09 21.44
C VAL A 264 -6.58 -12.71 22.75
N ARG A 265 -7.00 -13.98 22.65
CA ARG A 265 -7.38 -14.79 23.81
C ARG A 265 -6.81 -16.19 23.70
N ARG A 266 -6.09 -16.61 24.73
CA ARG A 266 -5.66 -18.01 24.88
C ARG A 266 -6.68 -18.82 25.68
N ALA A 267 -6.90 -20.05 25.25
CA ALA A 267 -7.63 -21.07 26.00
C ALA A 267 -6.88 -22.41 25.89
N ARG A 268 -6.14 -22.77 26.95
CA ARG A 268 -5.28 -23.98 27.01
C ARG A 268 -4.27 -24.03 25.87
N ASP A 269 -4.47 -24.91 24.90
CA ASP A 269 -3.66 -25.22 23.72
C ASP A 269 -4.13 -24.47 22.46
N ARG A 270 -5.13 -23.58 22.58
CA ARG A 270 -5.67 -22.81 21.45
C ARG A 270 -5.54 -21.30 21.65
N LEU A 271 -5.25 -20.61 20.56
CA LEU A 271 -5.29 -19.15 20.45
C LEU A 271 -6.48 -18.75 19.59
N ARG A 272 -7.21 -17.73 20.05
CA ARG A 272 -8.25 -17.06 19.28
C ARG A 272 -7.89 -15.61 19.08
N ILE A 273 -7.87 -15.16 17.84
CA ILE A 273 -7.72 -13.76 17.48
C ILE A 273 -9.01 -13.27 16.85
N THR A 274 -9.46 -12.08 17.24
CA THR A 274 -10.52 -11.35 16.55
C THR A 274 -9.91 -10.09 15.94
N ALA A 275 -10.21 -9.79 14.69
CA ALA A 275 -9.79 -8.55 14.05
C ALA A 275 -10.99 -7.89 13.36
N GLN A 276 -11.02 -6.57 13.37
CA GLN A 276 -12.07 -5.79 12.73
C GLN A 276 -11.55 -4.48 12.16
N LEU A 277 -12.08 -4.12 10.99
CA LEU A 277 -11.79 -2.88 10.29
C LEU A 277 -12.99 -1.95 10.41
N VAL A 278 -12.74 -0.73 10.88
CA VAL A 278 -13.78 0.25 11.25
C VAL A 278 -13.54 1.57 10.53
N ASP A 279 -14.61 2.20 10.03
CA ASP A 279 -14.59 3.60 9.60
C ASP A 279 -14.56 4.50 10.86
N ALA A 280 -13.44 5.16 11.09
CA ALA A 280 -13.20 5.96 12.28
C ALA A 280 -13.97 7.30 12.29
N MET A 281 -14.65 7.68 11.20
CA MET A 281 -15.49 8.87 11.18
C MET A 281 -16.91 8.56 11.65
N THR A 282 -17.43 7.40 11.25
CA THR A 282 -18.81 6.99 11.55
C THR A 282 -18.90 5.99 12.70
N GLY A 283 -17.85 5.24 12.97
CA GLY A 283 -17.83 4.07 13.86
C GLY A 283 -18.43 2.81 13.22
N ALA A 284 -18.66 2.80 11.91
CA ALA A 284 -19.22 1.64 11.22
C ALA A 284 -18.17 0.52 11.07
N HIS A 285 -18.54 -0.71 11.47
CA HIS A 285 -17.74 -1.89 11.19
C HIS A 285 -17.86 -2.26 9.70
N LEU A 286 -16.73 -2.24 8.99
CA LEU A 286 -16.65 -2.59 7.58
C LEU A 286 -16.40 -4.09 7.40
N TRP A 287 -15.61 -4.67 8.29
CA TRP A 287 -15.29 -6.09 8.31
C TRP A 287 -14.93 -6.53 9.73
N ALA A 288 -15.26 -7.78 10.07
CA ALA A 288 -14.78 -8.44 11.28
C ALA A 288 -14.69 -9.95 11.04
N ASP A 289 -13.65 -10.59 11.56
CA ASP A 289 -13.51 -12.05 11.50
C ASP A 289 -12.81 -12.58 12.77
N LYS A 290 -12.89 -13.89 12.97
CA LYS A 290 -12.23 -14.62 14.05
C LYS A 290 -11.36 -15.74 13.48
N PHE A 291 -10.19 -15.90 14.09
CA PHE A 291 -9.19 -16.90 13.73
C PHE A 291 -8.91 -17.78 14.93
N ASP A 292 -8.93 -19.08 14.73
CA ASP A 292 -8.66 -20.08 15.77
C ASP A 292 -7.45 -20.94 15.35
N GLY A 293 -6.42 -20.97 16.19
CA GLY A 293 -5.15 -21.68 15.93
C GLY A 293 -4.69 -22.50 17.12
N LYS A 294 -3.72 -23.40 16.89
CA LYS A 294 -3.03 -24.17 17.93
C LYS A 294 -1.74 -23.46 18.37
N LEU A 295 -1.33 -23.69 19.61
CA LEU A 295 -0.10 -23.13 20.18
C LEU A 295 1.20 -23.76 19.64
N ASP A 296 1.13 -24.97 19.10
CA ASP A 296 2.33 -25.65 18.60
C ASP A 296 2.82 -25.06 17.27
N ASP A 297 1.94 -24.34 16.55
CA ASP A 297 2.18 -23.75 15.23
C ASP A 297 2.01 -22.21 15.26
N VAL A 298 2.38 -21.55 16.36
CA VAL A 298 2.11 -20.11 16.61
C VAL A 298 2.62 -19.19 15.50
N PHE A 299 3.82 -19.44 14.96
CA PHE A 299 4.39 -18.62 13.89
C PHE A 299 3.64 -18.80 12.57
N GLU A 300 3.28 -20.03 12.21
CA GLU A 300 2.46 -20.29 11.02
C GLU A 300 1.07 -19.65 11.17
N PHE A 301 0.48 -19.75 12.36
CA PHE A 301 -0.80 -19.13 12.66
C PHE A 301 -0.73 -17.59 12.58
N GLN A 302 0.36 -16.97 13.05
CA GLN A 302 0.63 -15.54 12.92
C GLN A 302 0.73 -15.12 11.45
N ASP A 303 1.52 -15.83 10.64
CA ASP A 303 1.67 -15.56 9.20
C ASP A 303 0.32 -15.65 8.47
N GLN A 304 -0.49 -16.67 8.79
CA GLN A 304 -1.83 -16.85 8.22
C GLN A 304 -2.76 -15.69 8.55
N ILE A 305 -2.72 -15.17 9.78
CA ILE A 305 -3.55 -14.03 10.20
C ILE A 305 -3.12 -12.76 9.50
N THR A 306 -1.82 -12.47 9.48
CA THR A 306 -1.25 -11.32 8.78
C THR A 306 -1.67 -11.31 7.31
N LEU A 307 -1.51 -12.45 6.64
CA LEU A 307 -1.90 -12.62 5.25
C LEU A 307 -3.39 -12.34 5.03
N LYS A 308 -4.26 -12.95 5.85
CA LYS A 308 -5.72 -12.85 5.70
C LYS A 308 -6.28 -11.48 6.06
N VAL A 309 -5.70 -10.81 7.06
CA VAL A 309 -6.06 -9.43 7.40
C VAL A 309 -5.63 -8.48 6.29
N ALA A 310 -4.39 -8.57 5.82
CA ALA A 310 -3.86 -7.71 4.76
C ALA A 310 -4.63 -7.87 3.44
N SER A 311 -4.98 -9.11 3.09
CA SER A 311 -5.71 -9.42 1.84
C SER A 311 -7.16 -8.93 1.83
N VAL A 312 -7.78 -8.76 3.00
CA VAL A 312 -9.15 -8.26 3.13
C VAL A 312 -9.21 -6.76 3.38
N ALA A 313 -8.25 -6.21 4.11
CA ALA A 313 -8.25 -4.79 4.48
C ALA A 313 -8.20 -3.88 3.25
N GLU A 314 -7.30 -4.13 2.31
CA GLU A 314 -7.17 -3.31 1.11
C GLU A 314 -8.43 -3.25 0.25
N PRO A 315 -9.03 -4.39 -0.19
CA PRO A 315 -10.24 -4.33 -1.00
C PRO A 315 -11.43 -3.75 -0.21
N THR A 316 -11.50 -3.96 1.10
CA THR A 316 -12.57 -3.38 1.94
C THR A 316 -12.46 -1.86 2.01
N ILE A 317 -11.26 -1.32 2.23
CA ILE A 317 -11.01 0.13 2.24
C ILE A 317 -11.30 0.71 0.85
N ARG A 318 -10.81 0.06 -0.20
CA ARG A 318 -11.06 0.47 -1.58
C ARG A 318 -12.56 0.56 -1.87
N TRP A 319 -13.34 -0.44 -1.47
CA TRP A 319 -14.79 -0.41 -1.65
C TRP A 319 -15.48 0.71 -0.88
N ALA A 320 -15.10 0.91 0.39
CA ALA A 320 -15.61 2.01 1.19
C ALA A 320 -15.35 3.38 0.52
N GLU A 321 -14.16 3.57 -0.06
CA GLU A 321 -13.82 4.77 -0.80
C GLU A 321 -14.61 4.93 -2.11
N ILE A 322 -14.84 3.85 -2.87
CA ILE A 322 -15.67 3.88 -4.08
C ILE A 322 -17.12 4.27 -3.74
N GLU A 323 -17.71 3.66 -2.70
CA GLU A 323 -19.07 4.02 -2.26
C GLU A 323 -19.15 5.48 -1.81
N ARG A 324 -18.15 5.96 -1.09
CA ARG A 324 -18.06 7.35 -0.63
C ARG A 324 -17.96 8.32 -1.81
N SER A 325 -17.08 8.06 -2.76
CA SER A 325 -16.95 8.83 -4.01
C SER A 325 -18.31 8.92 -4.73
N ARG A 326 -19.00 7.79 -4.88
CA ARG A 326 -20.33 7.74 -5.52
C ARG A 326 -21.41 8.54 -4.78
N ARG A 327 -21.42 8.52 -3.44
CA ARG A 327 -22.48 9.15 -2.63
C ARG A 327 -22.23 10.64 -2.36
N GLU A 328 -20.99 10.99 -2.03
CA GLU A 328 -20.63 12.32 -1.50
C GLU A 328 -20.02 13.24 -2.57
N ARG A 329 -19.58 12.68 -3.72
CA ARG A 329 -18.82 13.41 -4.75
C ARG A 329 -19.23 13.10 -6.20
N PRO A 330 -20.53 12.92 -6.53
CA PRO A 330 -20.95 12.47 -7.86
C PRO A 330 -20.47 13.39 -9.02
N ASP A 331 -20.33 14.70 -8.77
CA ASP A 331 -19.94 15.70 -9.76
C ASP A 331 -18.50 16.23 -9.58
N SER A 332 -17.68 15.57 -8.75
CA SER A 332 -16.28 15.99 -8.54
C SER A 332 -15.41 15.64 -9.75
N VAL A 333 -14.67 16.62 -10.25
CA VAL A 333 -13.71 16.45 -11.36
C VAL A 333 -12.30 16.16 -10.83
N GLU A 334 -12.15 15.79 -9.55
CA GLU A 334 -10.86 15.39 -8.99
C GLU A 334 -10.35 14.10 -9.66
N ALA A 335 -9.10 14.07 -10.11
CA ALA A 335 -8.55 12.94 -10.88
C ALA A 335 -8.68 11.59 -10.14
N TYR A 336 -8.52 11.61 -8.82
CA TYR A 336 -8.68 10.43 -7.98
C TYR A 336 -10.15 9.96 -7.89
N ASP A 337 -11.12 10.88 -7.89
CA ASP A 337 -12.55 10.53 -7.90
C ASP A 337 -12.96 9.84 -9.21
N LEU A 338 -12.50 10.39 -10.34
CA LEU A 338 -12.69 9.78 -11.66
C LEU A 338 -12.13 8.35 -11.71
N TYR A 339 -10.94 8.13 -11.13
CA TYR A 339 -10.34 6.81 -11.00
C TYR A 339 -11.21 5.85 -10.16
N LEU A 340 -11.63 6.27 -8.96
CA LEU A 340 -12.46 5.43 -8.09
C LEU A 340 -13.78 5.04 -8.77
N ARG A 341 -14.38 5.93 -9.56
CA ARG A 341 -15.60 5.65 -10.34
C ARG A 341 -15.36 4.66 -11.47
N ALA A 342 -14.20 4.72 -12.13
CA ALA A 342 -13.84 3.81 -13.23
C ALA A 342 -13.49 2.40 -12.78
N LEU A 343 -12.86 2.27 -11.61
CA LEU A 343 -12.31 1.03 -11.06
C LEU A 343 -13.30 -0.17 -11.04
N PRO A 344 -14.57 -0.04 -10.61
CA PRO A 344 -15.51 -1.17 -10.66
C PRO A 344 -15.90 -1.61 -12.07
N MET A 345 -15.65 -0.79 -13.10
CA MET A 345 -16.14 -1.00 -14.46
C MET A 345 -15.05 -1.40 -15.46
N HIS A 346 -13.78 -1.16 -15.15
CA HIS A 346 -12.67 -1.30 -16.10
C HIS A 346 -12.53 -2.73 -16.67
N LEU A 347 -12.79 -3.77 -15.86
CA LEU A 347 -12.85 -5.18 -16.27
C LEU A 347 -14.28 -5.75 -16.37
N SER A 348 -15.27 -4.87 -16.48
CA SER A 348 -16.67 -5.29 -16.67
C SER A 348 -16.80 -6.19 -17.90
N GLN A 349 -17.73 -7.14 -17.84
CA GLN A 349 -18.09 -8.01 -18.97
C GLN A 349 -19.11 -7.38 -19.91
N THR A 350 -19.41 -6.08 -19.72
CA THR A 350 -20.28 -5.30 -20.61
C THR A 350 -19.47 -4.25 -21.36
N ARG A 351 -19.66 -4.19 -22.68
CA ARG A 351 -19.01 -3.23 -23.59
C ARG A 351 -19.14 -1.77 -23.14
N ASP A 352 -20.33 -1.38 -22.70
CA ASP A 352 -20.66 0.02 -22.42
C ASP A 352 -20.04 0.48 -21.09
N ALA A 353 -20.11 -0.33 -20.02
CA ALA A 353 -19.45 0.01 -18.75
C ALA A 353 -17.92 0.08 -18.88
N ASN A 354 -17.31 -0.82 -19.67
CA ASN A 354 -15.87 -0.74 -19.97
C ASN A 354 -15.52 0.54 -20.75
N ALA A 355 -16.34 0.95 -21.73
CA ALA A 355 -16.13 2.21 -22.46
C ALA A 355 -16.23 3.43 -21.53
N GLU A 356 -17.19 3.42 -20.60
CA GLU A 356 -17.33 4.48 -19.59
C GLU A 356 -16.11 4.54 -18.66
N ALA A 357 -15.59 3.38 -18.22
CA ALA A 357 -14.37 3.30 -17.42
C ALA A 357 -13.17 3.92 -18.14
N ILE A 358 -12.98 3.59 -19.42
CA ILE A 358 -11.91 4.17 -20.26
C ILE A 358 -12.07 5.69 -20.32
N ALA A 359 -13.29 6.19 -20.57
CA ALA A 359 -13.53 7.63 -20.66
C ALA A 359 -13.23 8.37 -19.35
N LEU A 360 -13.59 7.80 -18.19
CA LEU A 360 -13.27 8.36 -16.88
C LEU A 360 -11.76 8.38 -16.61
N LEU A 361 -11.06 7.29 -16.94
CA LEU A 361 -9.61 7.19 -16.76
C LEU A 361 -8.85 8.16 -17.67
N LEU A 362 -9.29 8.32 -18.93
CA LEU A 362 -8.69 9.30 -19.84
C LEU A 362 -8.86 10.74 -19.32
N LYS A 363 -10.03 11.09 -18.76
CA LYS A 363 -10.22 12.39 -18.08
C LYS A 363 -9.32 12.54 -16.84
N ALA A 364 -9.12 11.47 -16.06
CA ALA A 364 -8.18 11.51 -14.93
C ALA A 364 -6.74 11.74 -15.40
N ILE A 365 -6.35 11.15 -16.54
CA ILE A 365 -5.05 11.35 -17.17
C ILE A 365 -4.89 12.78 -17.70
N GLU A 366 -5.95 13.42 -18.22
CA GLU A 366 -5.88 14.83 -18.63
C GLU A 366 -5.50 15.76 -17.47
N LEU A 367 -5.97 15.45 -16.25
CA LEU A 367 -5.69 16.21 -15.04
C LEU A 367 -4.32 15.87 -14.44
N GLU A 368 -3.93 14.60 -14.46
CA GLU A 368 -2.63 14.12 -13.98
C GLU A 368 -1.93 13.23 -15.02
N PRO A 369 -1.28 13.82 -16.04
CA PRO A 369 -0.78 13.08 -17.22
C PRO A 369 0.26 12.00 -16.93
N ASN A 370 0.97 12.09 -15.81
CA ASN A 370 2.04 11.17 -15.45
C ASN A 370 1.68 10.28 -14.27
N ASN A 371 0.41 10.22 -13.85
CA ASN A 371 -0.01 9.33 -12.76
C ASN A 371 -0.01 7.87 -13.26
N PRO A 372 0.91 7.00 -12.76
CA PRO A 372 1.07 5.65 -13.29
C PRO A 372 -0.18 4.78 -13.06
N THR A 373 -0.99 5.08 -12.05
CA THR A 373 -2.23 4.35 -11.75
C THR A 373 -3.23 4.56 -12.87
N PHE A 374 -3.54 5.81 -13.22
CA PHE A 374 -4.56 6.10 -14.22
C PHE A 374 -4.15 5.55 -15.59
N LEU A 375 -2.87 5.72 -15.94
CA LEU A 375 -2.28 5.20 -17.17
C LEU A 375 -2.42 3.67 -17.28
N VAL A 376 -2.04 2.92 -16.25
CA VAL A 376 -2.05 1.46 -16.32
C VAL A 376 -3.46 0.88 -16.31
N TYR A 377 -4.39 1.47 -15.55
CA TYR A 377 -5.78 1.03 -15.54
C TYR A 377 -6.49 1.34 -16.87
N ALA A 378 -6.17 2.48 -17.51
CA ALA A 378 -6.68 2.80 -18.85
C ALA A 378 -6.17 1.80 -19.89
N GLY A 379 -4.86 1.54 -19.90
CA GLY A 379 -4.25 0.52 -20.75
C GLY A 379 -4.89 -0.86 -20.54
N ASN A 380 -5.03 -1.30 -19.29
CA ASN A 380 -5.65 -2.59 -18.97
C ASN A 380 -7.13 -2.68 -19.43
N ALA A 381 -7.90 -1.60 -19.29
CA ALA A 381 -9.29 -1.55 -19.76
C ALA A 381 -9.38 -1.67 -21.29
N MET A 382 -8.45 -1.04 -22.03
CA MET A 382 -8.34 -1.15 -23.48
C MET A 382 -7.89 -2.55 -23.92
N LEU A 383 -6.94 -3.16 -23.20
CA LEU A 383 -6.55 -4.54 -23.43
C LEU A 383 -7.75 -5.48 -23.26
N HIS A 384 -8.47 -5.37 -22.13
CA HIS A 384 -9.64 -6.18 -21.87
C HIS A 384 -10.67 -6.06 -22.99
N ARG A 385 -10.95 -4.84 -23.43
CA ARG A 385 -11.83 -4.55 -24.58
C ARG A 385 -11.42 -5.30 -25.85
N SER A 386 -10.13 -5.25 -26.18
CA SER A 386 -9.56 -5.97 -27.33
C SER A 386 -9.68 -7.48 -27.17
N THR A 387 -9.35 -8.03 -26.00
CA THR A 387 -9.47 -9.48 -25.74
C THR A 387 -10.90 -10.00 -25.78
N MET A 388 -11.89 -9.15 -25.48
CA MET A 388 -13.31 -9.46 -25.60
C MET A 388 -13.84 -9.28 -27.03
N GLY A 389 -13.02 -8.83 -27.98
CA GLY A 389 -13.40 -8.60 -29.38
C GLY A 389 -14.36 -7.42 -29.57
N TRP A 390 -14.38 -6.48 -28.63
CA TRP A 390 -15.26 -5.30 -28.72
C TRP A 390 -14.66 -4.22 -29.64
N PRO A 391 -15.51 -3.41 -30.31
CA PRO A 391 -15.02 -2.34 -31.17
C PRO A 391 -14.15 -1.34 -30.42
N ALA A 392 -13.04 -0.91 -31.02
CA ALA A 392 -12.15 0.11 -30.47
C ALA A 392 -12.88 1.43 -30.16
N ILE A 393 -12.40 2.17 -29.16
CA ILE A 393 -12.85 3.52 -28.80
C ILE A 393 -12.26 4.55 -29.77
N GLY A 394 -10.97 4.44 -30.05
CA GLY A 394 -10.23 5.29 -30.97
C GLY A 394 -9.82 4.56 -32.25
N THR A 395 -8.91 5.19 -32.99
CA THR A 395 -8.39 4.68 -34.26
C THR A 395 -7.42 3.51 -34.09
N ASP A 396 -6.66 3.49 -33.00
CA ASP A 396 -5.73 2.40 -32.64
C ASP A 396 -5.59 2.30 -31.11
N ASP A 397 -6.57 1.64 -30.48
CA ASP A 397 -6.58 1.39 -29.03
C ASP A 397 -5.39 0.55 -28.57
N THR A 398 -4.84 -0.29 -29.45
CA THR A 398 -3.70 -1.15 -29.12
C THR A 398 -2.44 -0.31 -28.95
N ALA A 399 -2.13 0.54 -29.94
CA ALA A 399 -0.99 1.45 -29.86
C ALA A 399 -1.14 2.44 -28.69
N HIS A 400 -2.35 2.99 -28.48
CA HIS A 400 -2.60 3.90 -27.38
C HIS A 400 -2.44 3.21 -26.01
N GLY A 401 -2.99 1.99 -25.84
CA GLY A 401 -2.81 1.21 -24.61
C GLY A 401 -1.34 0.90 -24.30
N ILE A 402 -0.53 0.62 -25.33
CA ILE A 402 0.93 0.43 -25.19
C ILE A 402 1.61 1.72 -24.73
N GLU A 403 1.31 2.86 -25.35
CA GLU A 403 1.88 4.17 -24.97
C GLU A 403 1.60 4.49 -23.50
N LEU A 404 0.35 4.29 -23.05
CA LEU A 404 -0.05 4.52 -21.67
C LEU A 404 0.73 3.63 -20.70
N VAL A 405 0.91 2.34 -21.02
CA VAL A 405 1.66 1.40 -20.20
C VAL A 405 3.15 1.76 -20.13
N GLU A 406 3.78 2.12 -21.23
CA GLU A 406 5.20 2.55 -21.22
C GLU A 406 5.40 3.81 -20.38
N ARG A 407 4.48 4.79 -20.50
CA ARG A 407 4.48 5.98 -19.64
C ARG A 407 4.24 5.64 -18.18
N ALA A 408 3.37 4.68 -17.89
CA ALA A 408 3.14 4.21 -16.53
C ALA A 408 4.43 3.61 -15.95
N LEU A 409 5.11 2.74 -16.69
CA LEU A 409 6.37 2.10 -16.27
C LEU A 409 7.51 3.10 -16.06
N ALA A 410 7.60 4.14 -16.89
CA ALA A 410 8.60 5.21 -16.71
C ALA A 410 8.40 6.00 -15.40
N ASN A 411 7.18 6.03 -14.87
CA ASN A 411 6.82 6.79 -13.66
C ASN A 411 6.51 5.88 -12.45
N ALA A 412 6.42 4.57 -12.63
CA ALA A 412 6.12 3.60 -11.58
C ALA A 412 7.39 3.30 -10.77
N ARG A 413 7.48 3.84 -9.54
CA ARG A 413 8.51 3.47 -8.55
C ARG A 413 8.20 2.09 -7.93
N ASP A 414 8.27 1.02 -8.70
CA ASP A 414 7.97 -0.36 -8.25
C ASP A 414 6.56 -0.54 -7.66
N ASP A 415 5.56 0.12 -8.26
CA ASP A 415 4.17 -0.14 -7.87
C ASP A 415 3.76 -1.53 -8.35
N ALA A 416 3.47 -2.44 -7.42
CA ALA A 416 3.21 -3.85 -7.71
C ALA A 416 2.02 -4.07 -8.66
N VAL A 417 0.94 -3.29 -8.50
CA VAL A 417 -0.25 -3.40 -9.35
C VAL A 417 0.06 -2.85 -10.74
N ALA A 418 0.75 -1.71 -10.83
CA ALA A 418 1.16 -1.16 -12.11
C ALA A 418 2.07 -2.13 -12.88
N LEU A 419 3.09 -2.70 -12.22
CA LEU A 419 3.95 -3.71 -12.82
C LEU A 419 3.16 -4.92 -13.33
N SER A 420 2.21 -5.42 -12.53
CA SER A 420 1.37 -6.58 -12.89
C SER A 420 0.48 -6.30 -14.10
N LEU A 421 -0.25 -5.19 -14.09
CA LEU A 421 -1.16 -4.84 -15.19
C LEU A 421 -0.39 -4.50 -16.47
N SER A 422 0.76 -3.84 -16.36
CA SER A 422 1.66 -3.60 -17.49
C SER A 422 2.15 -4.90 -18.11
N SER A 423 2.46 -5.94 -17.30
CA SER A 423 2.92 -7.23 -17.81
C SER A 423 1.93 -7.88 -18.78
N MET A 424 0.63 -7.78 -18.50
CA MET A 424 -0.42 -8.34 -19.35
C MET A 424 -0.47 -7.65 -20.72
N MET A 425 -0.30 -6.33 -20.75
CA MET A 425 -0.22 -5.58 -22.00
C MET A 425 0.97 -6.04 -22.85
N LEU A 426 2.15 -6.19 -22.23
CA LEU A 426 3.35 -6.66 -22.93
C LEU A 426 3.16 -8.05 -23.53
N ILE A 427 2.57 -8.98 -22.78
CA ILE A 427 2.34 -10.37 -23.20
C ILE A 427 1.30 -10.46 -24.32
N HIS A 428 0.19 -9.74 -24.20
CA HIS A 428 -0.92 -9.85 -25.16
C HIS A 428 -0.68 -9.05 -26.44
N ASN A 429 -0.28 -7.79 -26.33
CA ASN A 429 -0.24 -6.88 -27.47
C ASN A 429 1.15 -6.78 -28.11
N LEU A 430 2.22 -6.82 -27.30
CA LEU A 430 3.60 -6.74 -27.80
C LEU A 430 4.28 -8.10 -27.99
N ARG A 431 3.70 -9.18 -27.42
CA ARG A 431 4.30 -10.52 -27.36
C ARG A 431 5.71 -10.51 -26.73
N ASP A 432 5.99 -9.51 -25.90
CA ASP A 432 7.24 -9.39 -25.14
C ASP A 432 7.12 -10.17 -23.83
N TYR A 433 7.25 -11.49 -23.97
CA TYR A 433 7.01 -12.42 -22.88
C TYR A 433 8.07 -12.34 -21.78
N ASP A 434 9.32 -12.04 -22.14
CA ASP A 434 10.42 -12.03 -21.18
C ASP A 434 10.36 -10.79 -20.30
N ARG A 435 10.05 -9.62 -20.89
CA ARG A 435 9.77 -8.41 -20.11
C ARG A 435 8.48 -8.56 -19.29
N GLY A 436 7.45 -9.18 -19.84
CA GLY A 436 6.21 -9.48 -19.11
C GLY A 436 6.46 -10.35 -17.85
N LEU A 437 7.23 -11.42 -17.98
CA LEU A 437 7.61 -12.26 -16.84
C LEU A 437 8.43 -11.49 -15.81
N MET A 438 9.43 -10.72 -16.25
CA MET A 438 10.26 -9.90 -15.36
C MET A 438 9.43 -8.90 -14.54
N LEU A 439 8.47 -8.22 -15.17
CA LEU A 439 7.58 -7.29 -14.46
C LEU A 439 6.68 -8.02 -13.46
N THR A 440 6.19 -9.21 -13.82
CA THR A 440 5.38 -10.05 -12.93
C THR A 440 6.16 -10.47 -11.69
N GLN A 441 7.41 -10.92 -11.85
CA GLN A 441 8.27 -11.31 -10.73
C GLN A 441 8.53 -10.13 -9.78
N ARG A 442 8.88 -8.97 -10.33
CA ARG A 442 9.07 -7.74 -9.54
C ARG A 442 7.79 -7.31 -8.82
N ALA A 443 6.62 -7.50 -9.43
CA ALA A 443 5.36 -7.20 -8.79
C ALA A 443 5.08 -8.12 -7.60
N VAL A 444 5.32 -9.43 -7.75
CA VAL A 444 5.20 -10.43 -6.68
C VAL A 444 6.15 -10.11 -5.53
N GLU A 445 7.40 -9.76 -5.82
CA GLU A 445 8.39 -9.33 -4.81
C GLU A 445 7.94 -8.07 -4.07
N ALA A 446 7.41 -7.08 -4.81
CA ALA A 446 6.97 -5.81 -4.24
C ALA A 446 5.73 -5.98 -3.33
N ASN A 447 4.75 -6.80 -3.71
CA ASN A 447 3.61 -7.08 -2.84
C ASN A 447 3.01 -8.48 -3.09
N PRO A 448 3.42 -9.50 -2.31
CA PRO A 448 2.90 -10.86 -2.44
C PRO A 448 1.49 -11.04 -1.86
N ASN A 449 0.97 -10.05 -1.13
CA ASN A 449 -0.34 -10.11 -0.46
C ASN A 449 -1.42 -9.36 -1.25
N ASN A 450 -1.05 -8.77 -2.39
CA ASN A 450 -2.00 -8.08 -3.25
C ASN A 450 -2.71 -9.08 -4.18
N LEU A 451 -4.04 -9.09 -4.12
CA LEU A 451 -4.86 -10.03 -4.89
C LEU A 451 -4.67 -9.87 -6.40
N THR A 452 -4.68 -8.62 -6.90
CA THR A 452 -4.48 -8.33 -8.33
C THR A 452 -3.14 -8.87 -8.80
N VAL A 453 -2.08 -8.67 -8.03
CA VAL A 453 -0.74 -9.19 -8.34
C VAL A 453 -0.76 -10.72 -8.45
N MET A 454 -1.34 -11.43 -7.47
CA MET A 454 -1.39 -12.90 -7.51
C MET A 454 -2.23 -13.44 -8.68
N ILE A 455 -3.38 -12.81 -8.99
CA ILE A 455 -4.23 -13.19 -10.12
C ILE A 455 -3.45 -13.08 -11.42
N PHE A 456 -2.82 -11.93 -11.66
CA PHE A 456 -2.08 -11.71 -12.90
C PHE A 456 -0.77 -12.50 -12.96
N ALA A 457 -0.14 -12.82 -11.83
CA ALA A 457 0.98 -13.76 -11.81
C ALA A 457 0.56 -15.15 -12.29
N GLY A 458 -0.57 -15.68 -11.81
CA GLY A 458 -1.11 -16.96 -12.27
C GLY A 458 -1.39 -16.97 -13.78
N ILE A 459 -2.01 -15.90 -14.29
CA ILE A 459 -2.32 -15.76 -15.73
C ILE A 459 -1.05 -15.59 -16.57
N THR A 460 -0.08 -14.80 -16.14
CA THR A 460 1.20 -14.62 -16.84
C THR A 460 1.94 -15.96 -16.94
N HIS A 461 2.10 -16.67 -15.81
CA HIS A 461 2.78 -17.98 -15.79
C HIS A 461 2.06 -18.99 -16.70
N LEU A 462 0.73 -18.98 -16.72
CA LEU A 462 -0.04 -19.78 -17.67
C LEU A 462 0.30 -19.42 -19.12
N HIS A 463 0.35 -18.14 -19.46
CA HIS A 463 0.58 -17.67 -20.84
C HIS A 463 1.99 -17.94 -21.37
N ILE A 464 2.98 -18.04 -20.48
CA ILE A 464 4.36 -18.35 -20.85
C ILE A 464 4.71 -19.84 -20.77
N GLY A 465 3.80 -20.69 -20.30
CA GLY A 465 3.98 -22.15 -20.22
C GLY A 465 4.46 -22.70 -18.86
N ASN A 466 4.57 -21.85 -17.83
CA ASN A 466 4.97 -22.27 -16.48
C ASN A 466 3.74 -22.80 -15.70
N VAL A 467 3.26 -23.98 -16.08
CA VAL A 467 1.95 -24.53 -15.65
C VAL A 467 1.83 -24.70 -14.13
N ASP A 468 2.86 -25.23 -13.45
CA ASP A 468 2.78 -25.48 -12.02
C ASP A 468 2.78 -24.18 -11.20
N ASP A 469 3.60 -23.19 -11.60
CA ASP A 469 3.57 -21.85 -10.99
C ASP A 469 2.21 -21.16 -11.21
N ALA A 470 1.62 -21.32 -12.40
CA ALA A 470 0.31 -20.76 -12.71
C ALA A 470 -0.77 -21.25 -11.73
N ILE A 471 -0.74 -22.55 -11.39
CA ILE A 471 -1.61 -23.15 -10.38
C ILE A 471 -1.29 -22.56 -9.01
N ALA A 472 -0.03 -22.56 -8.59
CA ALA A 472 0.39 -22.09 -7.26
C ALA A 472 -0.02 -20.63 -6.99
N PHE A 473 0.22 -19.72 -7.94
CA PHE A 473 -0.19 -18.31 -7.82
C PHE A 473 -1.71 -18.14 -7.85
N SER A 474 -2.41 -18.90 -8.68
CA SER A 474 -3.89 -18.84 -8.74
C SER A 474 -4.54 -19.37 -7.45
N GLU A 475 -4.01 -20.45 -6.86
CA GLU A 475 -4.43 -20.93 -5.56
C GLU A 475 -4.12 -19.93 -4.45
N HIS A 476 -2.99 -19.24 -4.53
CA HIS A 476 -2.67 -18.17 -3.60
C HIS A 476 -3.70 -17.03 -3.71
N ALA A 477 -4.03 -16.58 -4.92
CA ALA A 477 -5.09 -15.59 -5.12
C ALA A 477 -6.44 -16.02 -4.50
N ILE A 478 -6.82 -17.29 -4.65
CA ILE A 478 -8.05 -17.84 -4.05
C ILE A 478 -7.97 -17.84 -2.52
N ARG A 479 -6.80 -18.14 -1.92
CA ARG A 479 -6.60 -18.07 -0.46
C ARG A 479 -6.68 -16.63 0.06
N LEU A 480 -6.15 -15.67 -0.69
CA LEU A 480 -6.21 -14.24 -0.33
C LEU A 480 -7.66 -13.74 -0.26
N SER A 481 -8.54 -14.21 -1.16
CA SER A 481 -9.96 -13.90 -1.04
C SER A 481 -10.90 -14.95 -1.65
N PRO A 482 -11.49 -15.80 -0.80
CA PRO A 482 -12.44 -16.84 -1.23
C PRO A 482 -13.80 -16.33 -1.73
N SER A 483 -14.17 -15.06 -1.43
CA SER A 483 -15.52 -14.51 -1.66
C SER A 483 -15.59 -13.44 -2.76
N LEU A 484 -14.55 -13.25 -3.57
CA LEU A 484 -14.37 -12.02 -4.34
C LEU A 484 -15.04 -12.00 -5.72
N ASP A 485 -15.50 -10.80 -6.12
CA ASP A 485 -15.66 -10.41 -7.52
C ASP A 485 -14.34 -10.61 -8.29
N GLY A 486 -14.37 -11.32 -9.41
CA GLY A 486 -13.15 -11.63 -10.16
C GLY A 486 -12.51 -12.99 -9.84
N ALA A 487 -13.04 -13.77 -8.89
CA ALA A 487 -12.55 -15.12 -8.60
C ALA A 487 -12.57 -16.07 -9.82
N HIS A 488 -13.39 -15.78 -10.83
CA HIS A 488 -13.43 -16.52 -12.10
C HIS A 488 -12.07 -16.52 -12.84
N TRP A 489 -11.24 -15.48 -12.69
CA TRP A 489 -9.93 -15.40 -13.34
C TRP A 489 -8.96 -16.51 -12.86
N PRO A 490 -8.59 -16.60 -11.57
CA PRO A 490 -7.70 -17.66 -11.09
C PRO A 490 -8.34 -19.05 -11.23
N LEU A 491 -9.66 -19.19 -11.06
CA LEU A 491 -10.35 -20.48 -11.24
C LEU A 491 -10.27 -20.97 -12.70
N THR A 492 -10.45 -20.07 -13.67
CA THR A 492 -10.28 -20.35 -15.09
C THR A 492 -8.82 -20.67 -15.42
N ALA A 493 -7.86 -19.95 -14.82
CA ALA A 493 -6.44 -20.21 -15.02
C ALA A 493 -6.04 -21.61 -14.56
N ILE A 494 -6.51 -22.06 -13.38
CA ILE A 494 -6.29 -23.44 -12.91
C ILE A 494 -6.97 -24.44 -13.85
N SER A 495 -8.21 -24.19 -14.28
CA SER A 495 -8.90 -25.06 -15.24
C SER A 495 -8.12 -25.22 -16.55
N HIS A 496 -7.58 -24.11 -17.08
CA HIS A 496 -6.71 -24.13 -18.27
C HIS A 496 -5.44 -24.92 -17.98
N ALA A 497 -4.75 -24.68 -16.87
CA ALA A 497 -3.56 -25.44 -16.49
C ALA A 497 -3.82 -26.96 -16.45
N GLN A 498 -4.98 -27.39 -15.93
CA GLN A 498 -5.38 -28.80 -15.93
C GLN A 498 -5.69 -29.34 -17.32
N MET A 499 -6.21 -28.52 -18.24
CA MET A 499 -6.35 -28.90 -19.66
C MET A 499 -5.00 -29.19 -20.31
N ILE A 500 -3.96 -28.40 -19.98
CA ILE A 500 -2.59 -28.61 -20.48
C ILE A 500 -2.03 -29.93 -19.96
N LYS A 501 -2.31 -30.26 -18.69
CA LYS A 501 -1.92 -31.52 -18.06
C LYS A 501 -2.81 -32.72 -18.46
N GLU A 502 -3.77 -32.50 -19.36
CA GLU A 502 -4.78 -33.48 -19.80
C GLU A 502 -5.64 -34.07 -18.66
N ASN A 503 -5.69 -33.37 -17.52
CA ASN A 503 -6.51 -33.72 -16.36
C ASN A 503 -7.94 -33.18 -16.53
N TYR A 504 -8.68 -33.69 -17.52
CA TYR A 504 -9.96 -33.10 -17.94
C TYR A 504 -11.05 -33.09 -16.85
N GLU A 505 -11.09 -34.09 -15.97
CA GLU A 505 -12.04 -34.10 -14.84
C GLU A 505 -11.76 -32.97 -13.85
N GLU A 506 -10.49 -32.78 -13.49
CA GLU A 506 -10.07 -31.70 -12.61
C GLU A 506 -10.32 -30.34 -13.27
N ALA A 507 -10.05 -30.21 -14.57
CA ALA A 507 -10.37 -29.01 -15.33
C ALA A 507 -11.87 -28.64 -15.22
N LEU A 508 -12.78 -29.62 -15.27
CA LEU A 508 -14.22 -29.40 -15.08
C LEU A 508 -14.58 -28.95 -13.65
N VAL A 509 -13.90 -29.47 -12.62
CA VAL A 509 -14.12 -29.05 -11.22
C VAL A 509 -13.87 -27.55 -11.08
N TRP A 510 -12.72 -27.07 -11.57
CA TRP A 510 -12.35 -25.66 -11.48
C TRP A 510 -13.20 -24.78 -12.40
N ALA A 511 -13.53 -25.23 -13.62
CA ALA A 511 -14.39 -24.47 -14.51
C ALA A 511 -15.81 -24.27 -13.95
N LYS A 512 -16.39 -25.29 -13.29
CA LYS A 512 -17.71 -25.17 -12.63
C LYS A 512 -17.69 -24.16 -11.48
N ARG A 513 -16.61 -24.12 -10.69
CA ARG A 513 -16.40 -23.08 -9.66
C ARG A 513 -16.31 -21.69 -10.31
N SER A 514 -15.59 -21.57 -11.42
CA SER A 514 -15.49 -20.31 -12.17
C SER A 514 -16.86 -19.82 -12.68
N VAL A 515 -17.68 -20.70 -13.26
CA VAL A 515 -19.06 -20.33 -13.69
C VAL A 515 -19.92 -19.90 -12.51
N SER A 516 -19.76 -20.54 -11.35
CA SER A 516 -20.49 -20.14 -10.13
C SER A 516 -20.11 -18.74 -9.66
N ALA A 517 -18.86 -18.33 -9.90
CA ALA A 517 -18.37 -16.98 -9.59
C ALA A 517 -18.77 -15.95 -10.66
N ASN A 518 -18.71 -16.30 -11.95
CA ASN A 518 -19.15 -15.43 -13.04
C ASN A 518 -19.63 -16.26 -14.26
N PRO A 519 -20.94 -16.39 -14.49
CA PRO A 519 -21.48 -17.17 -15.59
C PRO A 519 -21.35 -16.49 -16.96
N SER A 520 -20.92 -15.23 -17.02
CA SER A 520 -20.74 -14.46 -18.26
C SER A 520 -19.31 -14.53 -18.80
N PHE A 521 -18.38 -15.18 -18.10
CA PHE A 521 -16.98 -15.21 -18.52
C PHE A 521 -16.73 -16.25 -19.63
N VAL A 522 -16.53 -15.76 -20.86
CA VAL A 522 -16.44 -16.57 -22.09
C VAL A 522 -15.36 -17.65 -22.02
N CYS A 523 -14.17 -17.30 -21.52
CA CYS A 523 -13.03 -18.22 -21.46
C CYS A 523 -13.37 -19.51 -20.72
N THR A 524 -14.13 -19.45 -19.61
CA THR A 524 -14.53 -20.64 -18.83
C THR A 524 -15.28 -21.66 -19.69
N TYR A 525 -16.09 -21.22 -20.64
CA TYR A 525 -16.85 -22.13 -21.50
C TYR A 525 -15.98 -22.83 -22.55
N TRP A 526 -14.82 -22.28 -22.92
CA TRP A 526 -13.87 -23.03 -23.76
C TRP A 526 -13.41 -24.31 -23.06
N MET A 527 -13.08 -24.22 -21.77
CA MET A 527 -12.66 -25.35 -20.95
C MET A 527 -13.80 -26.34 -20.73
N LEU A 528 -15.00 -25.86 -20.41
CA LEU A 528 -16.17 -26.73 -20.21
C LEU A 528 -16.53 -27.53 -21.47
N VAL A 529 -16.51 -26.88 -22.64
CA VAL A 529 -16.79 -27.56 -23.91
C VAL A 529 -15.69 -28.56 -24.23
N ALA A 530 -14.43 -28.14 -24.19
CA ALA A 530 -13.30 -28.96 -24.58
C ALA A 530 -13.10 -30.17 -23.65
N ALA A 531 -13.14 -29.98 -22.33
CA ALA A 531 -12.97 -31.06 -21.36
C ALA A 531 -14.08 -32.12 -21.46
N ASN A 532 -15.35 -31.70 -21.61
CA ASN A 532 -16.45 -32.64 -21.81
C ASN A 532 -16.31 -33.41 -23.13
N ALA A 533 -15.85 -32.76 -24.21
CA ALA A 533 -15.64 -33.42 -25.49
C ALA A 533 -14.55 -34.50 -25.41
N HIS A 534 -13.41 -34.20 -24.76
CA HIS A 534 -12.33 -35.19 -24.52
C HIS A 534 -12.76 -36.35 -23.64
N LEU A 535 -13.65 -36.12 -22.67
CA LEU A 535 -14.23 -37.17 -21.82
C LEU A 535 -15.37 -37.96 -22.51
N GLY A 536 -15.69 -37.68 -23.78
CA GLY A 536 -16.79 -38.31 -24.52
C GLY A 536 -18.18 -37.87 -24.07
N ARG A 537 -18.30 -36.86 -23.19
CA ARG A 537 -19.55 -36.30 -22.67
C ARG A 537 -20.14 -35.29 -23.65
N MET A 538 -20.48 -35.74 -24.84
CA MET A 538 -20.82 -34.85 -25.95
C MET A 538 -22.11 -34.04 -25.73
N ASP A 539 -23.09 -34.59 -25.01
CA ASP A 539 -24.29 -33.84 -24.60
C ASP A 539 -23.96 -32.71 -23.61
N GLU A 540 -23.02 -32.99 -22.71
CA GLU A 540 -22.19 -32.05 -21.93
C GLU A 540 -21.70 -30.85 -22.75
N ALA A 541 -20.80 -31.18 -23.67
CA ALA A 541 -20.09 -30.23 -24.49
C ALA A 541 -21.06 -29.36 -25.31
N LYS A 542 -22.09 -29.96 -25.91
CA LYS A 542 -23.10 -29.24 -26.70
C LYS A 542 -23.91 -28.26 -25.86
N ARG A 543 -24.29 -28.62 -24.63
CA ARG A 543 -25.01 -27.69 -23.72
C ARG A 543 -24.16 -26.46 -23.38
N HIS A 544 -22.89 -26.66 -23.05
CA HIS A 544 -21.99 -25.53 -22.79
C HIS A 544 -21.69 -24.72 -24.05
N LEU A 545 -21.61 -25.37 -25.23
CA LEU A 545 -21.39 -24.69 -26.51
C LEU A 545 -22.57 -23.76 -26.87
N LEU A 546 -23.81 -24.15 -26.59
CA LEU A 546 -24.97 -23.25 -26.76
C LEU A 546 -24.83 -21.98 -25.92
N THR A 547 -24.34 -22.11 -24.69
CA THR A 547 -24.11 -20.96 -23.81
C THR A 547 -22.95 -20.10 -24.32
N LEU A 548 -21.85 -20.72 -24.76
CA LEU A 548 -20.73 -20.03 -25.39
C LEU A 548 -21.17 -19.21 -26.60
N ARG A 549 -21.99 -19.78 -27.50
CA ARG A 549 -22.52 -19.07 -28.68
C ARG A 549 -23.46 -17.92 -28.34
N ARG A 550 -24.14 -17.98 -27.19
CA ARG A 550 -24.97 -16.86 -26.69
C ARG A 550 -24.10 -15.70 -26.19
N LEU A 551 -23.00 -16.01 -25.50
CA LEU A 551 -22.09 -15.01 -24.94
C LEU A 551 -21.13 -14.43 -25.99
N SER A 552 -20.72 -15.24 -26.97
CA SER A 552 -19.85 -14.88 -28.08
C SER A 552 -20.47 -15.37 -29.40
N PRO A 553 -21.43 -14.61 -29.97
CA PRO A 553 -22.04 -14.95 -31.25
C PRO A 553 -20.99 -15.02 -32.37
N GLY A 554 -21.01 -16.11 -33.14
CA GLY A 554 -20.05 -16.31 -34.23
C GLY A 554 -18.67 -16.78 -33.82
N VAL A 555 -18.49 -17.30 -32.60
CA VAL A 555 -17.22 -17.87 -32.13
C VAL A 555 -16.67 -18.94 -33.08
N THR A 556 -15.38 -18.80 -33.43
CA THR A 556 -14.65 -19.76 -34.29
C THR A 556 -13.33 -20.17 -33.65
N ILE A 557 -12.76 -21.29 -34.10
CA ILE A 557 -11.46 -21.78 -33.62
C ILE A 557 -10.36 -20.75 -33.93
N ALA A 558 -10.40 -20.12 -35.11
CA ALA A 558 -9.45 -19.08 -35.49
C ALA A 558 -9.50 -17.85 -34.55
N GLN A 559 -10.70 -17.42 -34.14
CA GLN A 559 -10.85 -16.31 -33.19
C GLN A 559 -10.29 -16.66 -31.81
N VAL A 560 -10.59 -17.87 -31.31
CA VAL A 560 -10.07 -18.34 -30.01
C VAL A 560 -8.55 -18.41 -30.05
N TRP A 561 -7.96 -18.90 -31.15
CA TRP A 561 -6.51 -18.94 -31.34
C TRP A 561 -5.87 -17.54 -31.40
N ALA A 562 -6.45 -16.62 -32.18
CA ALA A 562 -5.91 -15.27 -32.36
C ALA A 562 -5.90 -14.45 -31.06
N ALA A 563 -6.90 -14.65 -30.19
CA ALA A 563 -7.03 -13.95 -28.92
C ALA A 563 -5.98 -14.38 -27.85
N GLN A 564 -5.27 -15.49 -28.07
CA GLN A 564 -4.36 -16.06 -27.06
C GLN A 564 -2.89 -15.66 -27.27
N PRO A 565 -2.11 -15.53 -26.19
CA PRO A 565 -0.64 -15.56 -26.24
C PRO A 565 -0.10 -16.84 -26.84
N GLN A 566 0.92 -16.70 -27.71
CA GLN A 566 1.44 -17.76 -28.58
C GLN A 566 2.88 -18.19 -28.24
N LYS A 567 3.44 -17.78 -27.09
CA LYS A 567 4.80 -18.20 -26.65
C LYS A 567 4.93 -19.72 -26.67
N ASP A 568 3.92 -20.38 -26.10
CA ASP A 568 3.76 -21.82 -26.11
C ASP A 568 2.45 -22.18 -26.79
N ALA A 569 2.54 -22.57 -28.06
CA ALA A 569 1.41 -23.02 -28.88
C ALA A 569 0.78 -24.33 -28.37
N SER A 570 1.51 -25.15 -27.61
CA SER A 570 1.01 -26.44 -27.12
C SER A 570 -0.08 -26.25 -26.06
N ARG A 571 -0.03 -25.14 -25.31
CA ARG A 571 -0.97 -24.75 -24.26
C ARG A 571 -2.45 -24.75 -24.67
N THR A 572 -2.74 -24.38 -25.92
CA THR A 572 -4.12 -24.24 -26.41
C THR A 572 -4.58 -25.47 -27.18
N LYS A 573 -3.70 -26.44 -27.46
CA LYS A 573 -3.98 -27.62 -28.29
C LYS A 573 -5.19 -28.40 -27.79
N ALA A 574 -5.17 -28.83 -26.52
CA ALA A 574 -6.27 -29.60 -25.93
C ALA A 574 -7.61 -28.83 -25.97
N ILE A 575 -7.57 -27.51 -25.82
CA ILE A 575 -8.78 -26.66 -25.89
C ILE A 575 -9.31 -26.63 -27.32
N LEU A 576 -8.47 -26.30 -28.31
CA LEU A 576 -8.89 -26.21 -29.71
C LEU A 576 -9.38 -27.56 -30.24
N ASP A 577 -8.71 -28.66 -29.91
CA ASP A 577 -9.12 -30.01 -30.32
C ASP A 577 -10.47 -30.37 -29.70
N GLY A 578 -10.69 -30.05 -28.42
CA GLY A 578 -11.98 -30.28 -27.76
C GLY A 578 -13.11 -29.42 -28.34
N LEU A 579 -12.85 -28.16 -28.70
CA LEU A 579 -13.81 -27.29 -29.39
C LEU A 579 -14.16 -27.84 -30.79
N ARG A 580 -13.17 -28.36 -31.52
CA ARG A 580 -13.36 -29.02 -32.81
C ARG A 580 -14.22 -30.28 -32.68
N LEU A 581 -13.93 -31.13 -31.69
CA LEU A 581 -14.75 -32.32 -31.39
C LEU A 581 -16.21 -31.96 -31.06
N ALA A 582 -16.44 -30.82 -30.43
CA ALA A 582 -17.78 -30.32 -30.10
C ALA A 582 -18.51 -29.62 -31.28
N GLY A 583 -17.84 -29.43 -32.43
CA GLY A 583 -18.45 -28.85 -33.63
C GLY A 583 -18.40 -27.33 -33.71
N VAL A 584 -17.37 -26.69 -33.14
CA VAL A 584 -17.07 -25.27 -33.41
C VAL A 584 -16.46 -25.13 -34.81
N ALA A 585 -16.86 -24.10 -35.55
CA ALA A 585 -16.36 -23.84 -36.90
C ALA A 585 -14.89 -23.37 -36.88
N GLU A 586 -14.14 -23.70 -37.92
CA GLU A 586 -12.74 -23.26 -38.06
C GLU A 586 -12.63 -21.75 -38.33
N GLN A 587 -13.54 -21.20 -39.16
CA GLN A 587 -13.53 -19.82 -39.64
C GLN A 587 -14.90 -19.15 -39.50
#